data_AF-A0A2D5XYY1-F1
#
_entry.id   AF-A0A2D5XYY1-F1
#
_cell.length_a   1.000
_cell.length_b   1.000
_cell.length_c   1.000
_cell.angle_alpha   90.00
_cell.angle_beta   90.00
_cell.angle_gamma   90.00
#
_symmetry.space_group_name_H-M   'P 1'
#
loop_
_entity.id
_entity.type
_entity.pdbx_description
1 polymer ?
#
loop_
_entity_poly.entity_id
_entity_poly.type
_entity_poly.pdbx_seq_one_letter_code
_entity_poly.pdbx_strand_id
1 'polypeptide(L)'
;MRRRGQGHIEMILSFILFIGAVFFVLLFFNPSKSIDLVGGSTSFVFAQVAEQLETEVVRYGVRIVQPTLVIGLRLSRVPVGVGSRAVTEGGLVVASGITGNLVSAEHPAGVGFMTVEVSDAFPSGGLVGGGGDEDAVVVSSSVSEKILSEKKLQLLQQRYHQDYETLKHELAIPPGINFRFLVLFGGGDRLEAKRDVPTGVDVFVEEQRREIIRLDGKREFASLVVSLW
;
A
#
# COMPACT_ATOMS: atom_id res chain seq x y z
N MET A 1 -4.61 27.93 73.47
CA MET A 1 -4.09 26.84 72.60
C MET A 1 -3.37 27.45 71.40
N ARG A 2 -2.06 27.22 71.29
CA ARG A 2 -1.18 27.81 70.26
C ARG A 2 -1.38 27.09 68.90
N ARG A 3 -2.24 27.64 68.02
CA ARG A 3 -2.40 27.19 66.61
C ARG A 3 -1.56 27.97 65.59
N ARG A 4 -0.69 28.88 66.03
CA ARG A 4 0.09 29.76 65.13
C ARG A 4 1.16 29.07 64.27
N GLY A 5 1.46 27.78 64.48
CA GLY A 5 2.44 27.03 63.67
C GLY A 5 1.85 26.12 62.60
N GLN A 6 0.58 25.72 62.71
CA GLN A 6 0.00 24.68 61.86
C GLN A 6 -0.20 25.12 60.41
N GLY A 7 -0.59 26.39 60.19
CA GLY A 7 -0.81 26.92 58.83
C GLY A 7 0.46 27.02 57.98
N HIS A 8 1.63 27.25 58.61
CA HIS A 8 2.90 27.26 57.87
C HIS A 8 3.29 25.88 57.36
N ILE A 9 3.04 24.84 58.16
CA ILE A 9 3.35 23.45 57.77
C ILE A 9 2.46 23.03 56.60
N GLU A 10 1.17 23.36 56.63
CA GLU A 10 0.23 23.06 55.55
C GLU A 10 0.58 23.79 54.25
N MET A 11 1.01 25.04 54.34
CA MET A 11 1.50 25.82 53.20
C MET A 11 2.75 25.19 52.57
N ILE A 12 3.73 24.79 53.40
CA ILE A 12 4.97 24.15 52.92
C ILE A 12 4.66 22.82 52.23
N LEU A 13 3.79 22.00 52.81
CA LEU A 13 3.41 20.70 52.24
C LEU A 13 2.70 20.86 50.89
N SER A 14 1.76 21.81 50.79
CA SER A 14 1.04 22.10 49.55
C SER A 14 1.98 22.58 48.45
N PHE A 15 2.99 23.38 48.81
CA PHE A 15 3.99 23.86 47.86
C PHE A 15 4.90 22.73 47.34
N ILE A 16 5.30 21.80 48.21
CA ILE A 16 6.09 20.62 47.81
C ILE A 16 5.27 19.73 46.86
N LEU A 17 4.00 19.47 47.19
CA LEU A 17 3.10 18.70 46.32
C LEU A 17 2.90 19.39 44.96
N PHE A 18 2.73 20.71 44.95
CA PHE A 18 2.60 21.48 43.73
C PHE A 18 3.87 21.40 42.86
N ILE A 19 5.06 21.62 43.43
CA ILE A 19 6.33 21.48 42.70
C ILE A 19 6.49 20.04 42.18
N GLY A 20 6.15 19.04 42.99
CA GLY A 20 6.17 17.64 42.57
C GLY A 20 5.25 17.36 41.39
N ALA A 21 4.03 17.90 41.41
CA ALA A 21 3.08 17.79 40.30
C ALA A 21 3.58 18.52 39.05
N VAL A 22 4.12 19.74 39.18
CA VAL A 22 4.71 20.48 38.06
C VAL A 22 5.89 19.72 37.47
N PHE A 23 6.78 19.18 38.31
CA PHE A 23 7.91 18.38 37.85
C PHE A 23 7.46 17.09 37.16
N PHE A 24 6.44 16.43 37.68
CA PHE A 24 5.81 15.28 37.04
C PHE A 24 5.23 15.65 35.67
N VAL A 25 4.48 16.75 35.58
CA VAL A 25 3.97 17.27 34.30
C VAL A 25 5.14 17.56 33.35
N LEU A 26 6.21 18.22 33.78
CA LEU A 26 7.38 18.50 32.93
C LEU A 26 8.16 17.25 32.52
N LEU A 27 8.15 16.18 33.32
CA LEU A 27 8.74 14.89 32.94
C LEU A 27 7.94 14.18 31.83
N PHE A 28 6.61 14.27 31.87
CA PHE A 28 5.73 13.68 30.86
C PHE A 28 5.61 14.56 29.61
N PHE A 29 5.45 15.86 29.81
CA PHE A 29 5.48 16.89 28.79
C PHE A 29 6.88 17.46 28.72
N ASN A 30 7.88 16.64 28.40
CA ASN A 30 9.24 17.12 28.25
C ASN A 30 9.30 18.05 27.02
N PRO A 31 9.30 19.39 27.19
CA PRO A 31 9.21 20.31 26.06
C PRO A 31 10.48 20.31 25.20
N SER A 32 11.56 19.70 25.72
CA SER A 32 12.83 19.52 24.99
C SER A 32 12.82 18.32 24.04
N LYS A 33 11.89 17.37 24.23
CA LYS A 33 11.49 16.46 23.16
C LYS A 33 10.44 17.21 22.37
N SER A 34 10.87 18.02 21.41
CA SER A 34 9.98 18.50 20.35
C SER A 34 9.15 17.31 19.92
N ILE A 35 7.83 17.36 20.14
CA ILE A 35 6.92 16.32 19.67
C ILE A 35 7.33 16.11 18.23
N ASP A 36 7.71 14.88 17.88
CA ASP A 36 8.15 14.50 16.54
C ASP A 36 6.90 14.46 15.63
N LEU A 37 6.18 15.58 15.59
CA LEU A 37 5.00 15.84 14.78
C LEU A 37 5.34 15.62 13.31
N VAL A 38 6.61 15.85 12.95
CA VAL A 38 7.11 15.69 11.60
C VAL A 38 7.46 14.24 11.27
N GLY A 39 8.04 13.48 12.22
CA GLY A 39 8.17 12.02 12.07
C GLY A 39 6.80 11.34 11.94
N GLY A 40 5.84 11.71 12.80
CA GLY A 40 4.47 11.22 12.74
C GLY A 40 3.74 11.61 11.46
N SER A 41 3.93 12.84 10.95
CA SER A 41 3.33 13.27 9.69
C SER A 41 3.97 12.55 8.49
N THR A 42 5.27 12.27 8.52
CA THR A 42 5.96 11.54 7.45
C THR A 42 5.38 10.14 7.26
N SER A 43 5.27 9.35 8.34
CA SER A 43 4.69 8.01 8.25
C SER A 43 3.20 8.02 7.92
N PHE A 44 2.47 9.05 8.37
CA PHE A 44 1.07 9.22 7.98
C PHE A 44 0.95 9.48 6.47
N VAL A 45 1.69 10.45 5.93
CA VAL A 45 1.67 10.77 4.49
C VAL A 45 2.18 9.58 3.67
N PHE A 46 3.21 8.88 4.14
CA PHE A 46 3.67 7.64 3.52
C PHE A 46 2.52 6.63 3.42
N ALA A 47 1.80 6.37 4.51
CA ALA A 47 0.68 5.43 4.54
C ALA A 47 -0.45 5.86 3.59
N GLN A 48 -0.80 7.14 3.56
CA GLN A 48 -1.83 7.68 2.66
C GLN A 48 -1.42 7.54 1.19
N VAL A 49 -0.18 7.87 0.84
CA VAL A 49 0.35 7.68 -0.52
C VAL A 49 0.36 6.20 -0.89
N ALA A 50 0.85 5.33 0.00
CA ALA A 50 0.86 3.89 -0.25
C ALA A 50 -0.55 3.33 -0.47
N GLU A 51 -1.53 3.74 0.34
CA GLU A 51 -2.92 3.31 0.20
C GLU A 51 -3.54 3.72 -1.14
N GLN A 52 -3.24 4.92 -1.66
CA GLN A 52 -3.69 5.33 -3.00
C GLN A 52 -3.05 4.52 -4.13
N LEU A 53 -1.86 3.95 -3.90
CA LEU A 53 -1.13 3.15 -4.87
C LEU A 53 -1.50 1.66 -4.82
N GLU A 54 -2.03 1.19 -3.68
CA GLU A 54 -2.41 -0.20 -3.47
C GLU A 54 -3.63 -0.60 -4.31
N THR A 55 -3.60 -1.81 -4.84
CA THR A 55 -4.74 -2.51 -5.39
C THR A 55 -4.95 -3.85 -4.69
N GLU A 56 -6.19 -4.32 -4.69
CA GLU A 56 -6.54 -5.65 -4.22
C GLU A 56 -6.21 -6.68 -5.30
N VAL A 57 -5.48 -7.72 -4.92
CA VAL A 57 -5.11 -8.86 -5.77
C VAL A 57 -5.68 -10.10 -5.11
N VAL A 58 -6.63 -10.73 -5.80
CA VAL A 58 -7.21 -11.99 -5.34
C VAL A 58 -6.48 -13.14 -6.03
N ARG A 59 -5.89 -14.01 -5.22
CA ARG A 59 -5.11 -15.16 -5.65
C ARG A 59 -5.88 -16.46 -5.40
N TYR A 60 -6.07 -17.24 -6.44
CA TYR A 60 -6.69 -18.56 -6.38
C TYR A 60 -5.64 -19.64 -6.63
N GLY A 61 -5.49 -20.57 -5.70
CA GLY A 61 -4.75 -21.81 -5.91
C GLY A 61 -5.66 -22.80 -6.61
N VAL A 62 -5.29 -23.23 -7.82
CA VAL A 62 -6.10 -24.08 -8.68
C VAL A 62 -5.39 -25.41 -8.90
N ARG A 63 -6.04 -26.50 -8.51
CA ARG A 63 -5.57 -27.87 -8.77
C ARG A 63 -6.26 -28.40 -10.02
N ILE A 64 -5.50 -28.99 -10.91
CA ILE A 64 -5.99 -29.51 -12.19
C ILE A 64 -6.25 -31.00 -12.03
N VAL A 65 -7.48 -31.41 -12.29
CA VAL A 65 -7.97 -32.78 -12.07
C VAL A 65 -8.17 -33.56 -13.36
N GLN A 66 -8.32 -32.87 -14.51
CA GLN A 66 -8.45 -33.48 -15.82
C GLN A 66 -7.50 -32.79 -16.82
N PRO A 67 -6.92 -33.52 -17.79
CA PRO A 67 -6.08 -32.92 -18.81
C PRO A 67 -6.91 -32.04 -19.75
N THR A 68 -6.55 -30.77 -19.88
CA THR A 68 -7.15 -29.81 -20.81
C THR A 68 -6.07 -28.93 -21.44
N LEU A 69 -6.40 -28.17 -22.48
CA LEU A 69 -5.52 -27.12 -23.02
C LEU A 69 -5.78 -25.77 -22.36
N VAL A 70 -7.00 -25.54 -21.88
CA VAL A 70 -7.44 -24.28 -21.26
C VAL A 70 -8.31 -24.62 -20.08
N ILE A 71 -7.95 -24.10 -18.90
CA ILE A 71 -8.76 -24.23 -17.69
C ILE A 71 -9.76 -23.09 -17.59
N GLY A 72 -10.94 -23.39 -17.06
CA GLY A 72 -11.98 -22.40 -16.75
C GLY A 72 -12.17 -22.26 -15.25
N LEU A 73 -12.00 -21.05 -14.70
CA LEU A 73 -12.32 -20.73 -13.32
C LEU A 73 -13.50 -19.77 -13.28
N ARG A 74 -14.68 -20.26 -12.90
CA ARG A 74 -15.87 -19.42 -12.72
C ARG A 74 -15.84 -18.77 -11.34
N LEU A 75 -15.80 -17.45 -11.34
CA LEU A 75 -15.81 -16.63 -10.13
C LEU A 75 -17.23 -16.15 -9.84
N SER A 76 -17.61 -16.12 -8.56
CA SER A 76 -18.96 -15.66 -8.16
C SER A 76 -19.17 -14.18 -8.43
N ARG A 77 -18.10 -13.37 -8.35
CA ARG A 77 -18.10 -11.93 -8.61
C ARG A 77 -16.75 -11.52 -9.18
N VAL A 78 -16.77 -10.89 -10.35
CA VAL A 78 -15.58 -10.29 -10.97
C VAL A 78 -15.90 -8.83 -11.24
N PRO A 79 -15.18 -7.87 -10.63
CA PRO A 79 -15.38 -6.46 -10.94
C PRO A 79 -15.13 -6.20 -12.42
N VAL A 80 -15.86 -5.26 -13.01
CA VAL A 80 -15.64 -4.87 -14.41
C VAL A 80 -14.25 -4.22 -14.54
N GLY A 81 -13.52 -4.53 -15.62
CA GLY A 81 -12.23 -3.91 -15.91
C GLY A 81 -11.03 -4.51 -15.17
N VAL A 82 -11.18 -5.70 -14.60
CA VAL A 82 -10.05 -6.45 -14.02
C VAL A 82 -9.38 -7.35 -15.05
N GLY A 83 -8.07 -7.50 -14.93
CA GLY A 83 -7.27 -8.46 -15.67
C GLY A 83 -7.00 -9.72 -14.86
N SER A 84 -6.35 -10.69 -15.50
CA SER A 84 -5.89 -11.92 -14.83
C SER A 84 -4.44 -12.20 -15.17
N ARG A 85 -3.76 -12.89 -14.25
CA ARG A 85 -2.43 -13.44 -14.43
C ARG A 85 -2.43 -14.89 -13.92
N ALA A 86 -2.05 -15.83 -14.77
CA ALA A 86 -1.91 -17.22 -14.37
C ALA A 86 -0.42 -17.63 -14.34
N VAL A 87 -0.04 -18.35 -13.28
CA VAL A 87 1.33 -18.78 -13.02
C VAL A 87 1.33 -20.25 -12.63
N THR A 88 2.18 -21.05 -13.27
CA THR A 88 2.39 -22.45 -12.89
C THR A 88 3.17 -22.57 -11.58
N GLU A 89 3.18 -23.76 -10.97
CA GLU A 89 4.03 -24.06 -9.80
C GLU A 89 5.52 -23.78 -10.04
N GLY A 90 5.99 -23.91 -11.30
CA GLY A 90 7.37 -23.59 -11.69
C GLY A 90 7.66 -22.10 -11.90
N GLY A 91 6.70 -21.21 -11.65
CA GLY A 91 6.86 -19.76 -11.84
C GLY A 91 6.67 -19.27 -13.28
N LEU A 92 6.40 -20.18 -14.24
CA LEU A 92 6.08 -19.80 -15.62
C LEU A 92 4.73 -19.08 -15.67
N VAL A 93 4.73 -17.85 -16.19
CA VAL A 93 3.51 -17.10 -16.49
C VAL A 93 2.94 -17.61 -17.81
N VAL A 94 1.65 -17.93 -17.82
CA VAL A 94 0.93 -18.40 -19.00
C VAL A 94 -0.14 -17.40 -19.41
N ALA A 95 -0.64 -17.49 -20.65
CA ALA A 95 -1.69 -16.59 -21.10
C ALA A 95 -2.98 -16.81 -20.29
N SER A 96 -3.61 -15.71 -19.89
CA SER A 96 -4.87 -15.72 -19.17
C SER A 96 -5.74 -14.53 -19.54
N GLY A 97 -7.05 -14.70 -19.44
CA GLY A 97 -8.03 -13.68 -19.74
C GLY A 97 -9.30 -13.84 -18.92
N ILE A 98 -10.12 -12.80 -18.87
CA ILE A 98 -11.39 -12.78 -18.16
C ILE A 98 -12.51 -12.44 -19.14
N THR A 99 -13.53 -13.29 -19.21
CA THR A 99 -14.74 -13.07 -20.00
C THR A 99 -15.98 -13.22 -19.13
N GLY A 100 -16.63 -12.11 -18.82
CA GLY A 100 -17.74 -12.10 -17.85
C GLY A 100 -17.24 -12.51 -16.47
N ASN A 101 -17.69 -13.66 -15.98
CA ASN A 101 -17.27 -14.23 -14.70
C ASN A 101 -16.37 -15.47 -14.84
N LEU A 102 -15.94 -15.79 -16.07
CA LEU A 102 -15.05 -16.91 -16.35
C LEU A 102 -13.63 -16.38 -16.54
N VAL A 103 -12.71 -16.82 -15.70
CA VAL A 103 -11.26 -16.64 -15.91
C VAL A 103 -10.76 -17.86 -16.67
N SER A 104 -10.08 -17.64 -17.79
CA SER A 104 -9.49 -18.69 -18.60
C SER A 104 -7.98 -18.56 -18.59
N ALA A 105 -7.27 -19.68 -18.49
CA ALA A 105 -5.82 -19.72 -18.55
C ALA A 105 -5.34 -20.93 -19.34
N GLU A 106 -4.26 -20.78 -20.11
CA GLU A 106 -3.61 -21.90 -20.78
C GLU A 106 -3.08 -22.90 -19.77
N HIS A 107 -3.22 -24.19 -20.07
CA HIS A 107 -2.72 -25.29 -19.25
C HIS A 107 -1.55 -25.99 -19.94
N PRO A 108 -0.31 -25.75 -19.50
CA PRO A 108 0.83 -26.51 -20.00
C PRO A 108 0.75 -27.97 -19.57
N ALA A 109 1.04 -28.89 -20.49
CA ALA A 109 1.02 -30.32 -20.22
C ALA A 109 1.93 -30.69 -19.04
N GLY A 110 1.44 -31.54 -18.13
CA GLY A 110 2.17 -32.00 -16.95
C GLY A 110 2.12 -31.07 -15.74
N VAL A 111 1.48 -29.89 -15.84
CA VAL A 111 1.25 -29.01 -14.69
C VAL A 111 0.00 -29.47 -13.94
N GLY A 112 0.16 -29.83 -12.65
CA GLY A 112 -0.97 -30.24 -11.79
C GLY A 112 -1.54 -29.12 -10.92
N PHE A 113 -0.81 -28.00 -10.78
CA PHE A 113 -1.19 -26.88 -9.93
C PHE A 113 -0.80 -25.54 -10.56
N MET A 114 -1.70 -24.56 -10.43
CA MET A 114 -1.51 -23.20 -10.91
C MET A 114 -2.05 -22.19 -9.90
N THR A 115 -1.47 -21.00 -9.94
CA THR A 115 -1.96 -19.82 -9.24
C THR A 115 -2.61 -18.89 -10.26
N VAL A 116 -3.87 -18.51 -10.04
CA VAL A 116 -4.60 -17.53 -10.85
C VAL A 116 -4.84 -16.28 -10.03
N GLU A 117 -4.31 -15.15 -10.49
CA GLU A 117 -4.41 -13.85 -9.82
C GLU A 117 -5.37 -12.95 -10.62
N VAL A 118 -6.20 -12.20 -9.91
CA VAL A 118 -7.18 -11.28 -10.51
C VAL A 118 -7.06 -9.91 -9.83
N SER A 119 -6.95 -8.85 -10.63
CA SER A 119 -6.83 -7.47 -10.14
C SER A 119 -7.06 -6.46 -11.27
N ASP A 120 -7.43 -5.22 -10.94
CA ASP A 120 -7.52 -4.10 -11.88
C ASP A 120 -6.16 -3.57 -12.38
N ALA A 121 -5.08 -4.01 -11.75
CA ALA A 121 -3.70 -3.69 -12.12
C ALA A 121 -3.15 -4.61 -13.21
N PHE A 122 -3.70 -5.81 -13.38
CA PHE A 122 -3.31 -6.65 -14.50
C PHE A 122 -3.93 -6.12 -15.80
N PRO A 123 -3.21 -6.20 -16.93
CA PRO A 123 -3.82 -5.89 -18.21
C PRO A 123 -5.02 -6.81 -18.43
N SER A 124 -6.10 -6.25 -18.98
CA SER A 124 -7.19 -7.05 -19.54
C SER A 124 -6.63 -7.80 -20.74
N GLY A 125 -6.07 -8.99 -20.50
CA GLY A 125 -5.44 -9.80 -21.52
C GLY A 125 -6.38 -10.09 -22.69
N GLY A 126 -5.80 -10.39 -23.85
CA GLY A 126 -6.55 -10.91 -24.99
C GLY A 126 -7.24 -12.22 -24.63
N LEU A 127 -8.40 -12.47 -25.25
CA LEU A 127 -9.15 -13.71 -25.07
C LEU A 127 -8.24 -14.92 -25.36
N VAL A 128 -8.01 -15.78 -24.37
CA VAL A 128 -7.56 -17.14 -24.65
C VAL A 128 -8.72 -17.81 -25.37
N GLY A 129 -8.55 -18.08 -26.67
CA GLY A 129 -9.61 -18.62 -27.51
C GLY A 129 -10.06 -19.99 -27.02
N GLY A 130 -11.30 -20.08 -26.54
CA GLY A 130 -11.91 -21.33 -26.08
C GLY A 130 -12.46 -21.19 -24.67
N GLY A 131 -13.76 -21.44 -24.49
CA GLY A 131 -14.34 -21.56 -23.16
C GLY A 131 -13.56 -22.62 -22.38
N GLY A 132 -12.86 -22.20 -21.33
CA GLY A 132 -12.06 -23.11 -20.51
C GLY A 132 -12.94 -24.19 -19.87
N ASP A 133 -12.38 -25.38 -19.70
CA ASP A 133 -13.07 -26.49 -19.05
C ASP A 133 -13.13 -26.23 -17.53
N GLU A 134 -14.34 -26.03 -17.02
CA GLU A 134 -14.60 -25.77 -15.59
C GLU A 134 -14.51 -27.06 -14.75
N ASP A 135 -14.81 -28.22 -15.34
CA ASP A 135 -14.79 -29.51 -14.65
C ASP A 135 -13.35 -30.07 -14.54
N ALA A 136 -12.42 -29.48 -15.30
CA ALA A 136 -11.00 -29.83 -15.26
C ALA A 136 -10.26 -29.28 -14.04
N VAL A 137 -10.88 -28.39 -13.23
CA VAL A 137 -10.20 -27.72 -12.13
C VAL A 137 -10.98 -27.71 -10.82
N VAL A 138 -10.24 -27.66 -9.71
CA VAL A 138 -10.76 -27.48 -8.36
C VAL A 138 -10.00 -26.35 -7.67
N VAL A 139 -10.73 -25.33 -7.20
CA VAL A 139 -10.15 -24.26 -6.37
C VAL A 139 -9.78 -24.84 -5.01
N SER A 140 -8.50 -24.77 -4.68
CA SER A 140 -7.94 -25.30 -3.42
C SER A 140 -7.88 -24.23 -2.33
N SER A 141 -7.58 -22.98 -2.69
CA SER A 141 -7.46 -21.87 -1.75
C SER A 141 -7.71 -20.53 -2.42
N SER A 142 -8.13 -19.52 -1.65
CA SER A 142 -8.20 -18.13 -2.09
C SER A 142 -7.60 -17.21 -1.03
N VAL A 143 -6.75 -16.27 -1.45
CA VAL A 143 -6.15 -15.24 -0.58
C VAL A 143 -6.32 -13.89 -1.27
N SER A 144 -6.67 -12.85 -0.51
CA SER A 144 -6.66 -11.48 -0.98
C SER A 144 -5.53 -10.72 -0.31
N GLU A 145 -4.75 -9.96 -1.09
CA GLU A 145 -3.64 -9.14 -0.62
C GLU A 145 -3.64 -7.77 -1.30
N LYS A 146 -3.08 -6.76 -0.63
CA LYS A 146 -2.88 -5.43 -1.21
C LYS A 146 -1.47 -5.31 -1.77
N ILE A 147 -1.35 -4.90 -3.03
CA ILE A 147 -0.06 -4.75 -3.75
C ILE A 147 -0.06 -3.40 -4.45
N LEU A 148 1.11 -2.75 -4.56
CA LEU A 148 1.21 -1.51 -5.32
C LEU A 148 0.92 -1.73 -6.81
N SER A 149 0.33 -0.74 -7.47
CA SER A 149 0.04 -0.77 -8.90
C SER A 149 0.74 0.37 -9.63
N GLU A 150 1.55 0.05 -10.64
CA GLU A 150 2.15 1.07 -11.50
C GLU A 150 1.09 1.90 -12.24
N LYS A 151 -0.04 1.28 -12.62
CA LYS A 151 -1.18 1.98 -13.22
C LYS A 151 -1.73 3.04 -12.27
N LYS A 152 -1.94 2.72 -10.99
CA LYS A 152 -2.36 3.71 -9.97
C LYS A 152 -1.29 4.76 -9.70
N LEU A 153 -0.01 4.38 -9.77
CA LEU A 153 1.10 5.31 -9.64
C LEU A 153 1.13 6.38 -10.74
N GLN A 154 0.92 6.00 -12.00
CA GLN A 154 0.82 6.95 -13.10
C GLN A 154 -0.39 7.89 -12.95
N LEU A 155 -1.53 7.35 -12.50
CA LEU A 155 -2.72 8.16 -12.19
C LEU A 155 -2.45 9.15 -11.05
N LEU A 156 -1.83 8.70 -9.96
CA LEU A 156 -1.49 9.56 -8.82
C LEU A 156 -0.48 10.64 -9.24
N GLN A 157 0.52 10.30 -10.05
CA GLN A 157 1.50 11.24 -10.60
C GLN A 157 0.80 12.30 -11.48
N GLN A 158 -0.12 11.88 -12.34
CA GLN A 158 -0.90 12.81 -13.16
C GLN A 158 -1.70 13.78 -12.29
N ARG A 159 -2.42 13.27 -11.28
CA ARG A 159 -3.20 14.09 -10.34
C ARG A 159 -2.31 15.05 -9.56
N TYR A 160 -1.14 14.60 -9.13
CA TYR A 160 -0.14 15.41 -8.43
C TYR A 160 0.29 16.62 -9.26
N HIS A 161 0.46 16.45 -10.57
CA HIS A 161 0.84 17.55 -11.46
C HIS A 161 -0.33 18.44 -11.89
N GLN A 162 -1.54 17.88 -11.98
CA GLN A 162 -2.74 18.61 -12.40
C GLN A 162 -3.34 19.47 -11.29
N ASP A 163 -3.53 18.91 -10.10
CA ASP A 163 -4.19 19.58 -8.97
C ASP A 163 -3.61 19.12 -7.63
N TYR A 164 -2.41 19.62 -7.34
CA TYR A 164 -1.63 19.26 -6.16
C TYR A 164 -2.31 19.63 -4.84
N GLU A 165 -2.96 20.80 -4.74
CA GLU A 165 -3.57 21.22 -3.47
C GLU A 165 -4.83 20.42 -3.16
N THR A 166 -5.64 20.07 -4.17
CA THR A 166 -6.76 19.12 -3.97
C THR A 166 -6.25 17.75 -3.57
N LEU A 167 -5.18 17.25 -4.21
CA LEU A 167 -4.57 15.98 -3.83
C LEU A 167 -4.07 15.98 -2.38
N LYS A 168 -3.41 17.06 -1.94
CA LYS A 168 -2.99 17.21 -0.54
C LYS A 168 -4.17 17.14 0.42
N HIS A 169 -5.26 17.82 0.09
CA HIS A 169 -6.46 17.79 0.92
C HIS A 169 -7.07 16.37 0.99
N GLU A 170 -7.14 15.64 -0.11
CA GLU A 170 -7.61 14.26 -0.15
C GLU A 170 -6.73 13.30 0.66
N LEU A 171 -5.41 13.49 0.63
CA LEU A 171 -4.46 12.75 1.44
C LEU A 171 -4.41 13.24 2.91
N ALA A 172 -5.30 14.16 3.30
CA ALA A 172 -5.36 14.79 4.61
C ALA A 172 -4.01 15.40 5.07
N ILE A 173 -3.24 15.94 4.12
CA ILE A 173 -1.96 16.61 4.38
C ILE A 173 -2.24 18.05 4.84
N PRO A 174 -1.76 18.48 6.02
CA PRO A 174 -1.97 19.84 6.50
C PRO A 174 -1.51 20.92 5.52
N PRO A 175 -2.20 22.07 5.48
CA PRO A 175 -1.71 23.23 4.74
C PRO A 175 -0.34 23.65 5.30
N GLY A 176 0.58 24.01 4.41
CA GLY A 176 1.97 24.36 4.77
C GLY A 176 2.97 23.21 4.68
N ILE A 177 2.52 21.95 4.70
CA ILE A 177 3.39 20.79 4.42
C ILE A 177 3.34 20.46 2.94
N ASN A 178 4.50 20.20 2.35
CA ASN A 178 4.63 19.70 0.99
C ASN A 178 5.21 18.29 1.00
N PHE A 179 4.95 17.57 -0.08
CA PHE A 179 5.48 16.23 -0.24
C PHE A 179 5.82 15.93 -1.69
N ARG A 180 6.72 14.97 -1.87
CA ARG A 180 7.01 14.31 -3.14
C ARG A 180 7.07 12.81 -2.91
N PHE A 181 6.89 12.04 -3.97
CA PHE A 181 7.11 10.60 -3.90
C PHE A 181 7.87 10.10 -5.13
N LEU A 182 8.58 9.00 -4.92
CA LEU A 182 9.44 8.35 -5.88
C LEU A 182 9.27 6.84 -5.73
N VAL A 183 9.11 6.13 -6.85
CA VAL A 183 9.16 4.67 -6.88
C VAL A 183 10.37 4.25 -7.70
N LEU A 184 11.25 3.46 -7.08
CA LEU A 184 12.45 2.89 -7.69
C LEU A 184 12.21 1.40 -7.99
N PHE A 185 12.22 1.06 -9.28
CA PHE A 185 12.05 -0.32 -9.73
C PHE A 185 13.38 -1.08 -9.70
N GLY A 186 13.32 -2.43 -9.65
CA GLY A 186 14.51 -3.27 -9.55
C GLY A 186 15.50 -3.12 -10.72
N GLY A 187 15.04 -2.67 -11.88
CA GLY A 187 15.86 -2.40 -13.06
C GLY A 187 16.54 -1.03 -13.10
N GLY A 188 16.33 -0.18 -12.08
CA GLY A 188 16.84 1.20 -12.05
C GLY A 188 15.89 2.23 -12.68
N ASP A 189 14.81 1.78 -13.33
CA ASP A 189 13.71 2.66 -13.75
C ASP A 189 13.12 3.37 -12.52
N ARG A 190 12.57 4.56 -12.75
CA ARG A 190 11.89 5.31 -11.69
C ARG A 190 10.71 6.12 -12.19
N LEU A 191 9.71 6.25 -11.33
CA LEU A 191 8.59 7.18 -11.51
C LEU A 191 8.56 8.13 -10.31
N GLU A 192 8.58 9.43 -10.60
CA GLU A 192 8.72 10.48 -9.58
C GLU A 192 7.68 11.57 -9.80
N ALA A 193 7.02 11.97 -8.72
CA ALA A 193 6.21 13.18 -8.68
C ALA A 193 6.94 14.22 -7.82
N LYS A 194 7.59 15.19 -8.49
CA LYS A 194 8.49 16.15 -7.84
C LYS A 194 7.96 17.58 -7.84
N ARG A 195 8.33 18.31 -6.80
CA ARG A 195 8.26 19.77 -6.68
C ARG A 195 9.60 20.29 -6.15
N ASP A 196 9.88 21.56 -6.41
CA ASP A 196 11.09 22.20 -5.93
C ASP A 196 11.03 22.34 -4.40
N VAL A 197 12.09 21.85 -3.75
CA VAL A 197 12.27 21.98 -2.31
C VAL A 197 12.94 23.34 -2.04
N PRO A 198 12.34 24.23 -1.23
CA PRO A 198 12.96 25.50 -0.89
C PRO A 198 14.30 25.29 -0.18
N THR A 199 15.25 26.19 -0.43
CA THR A 199 16.57 26.14 0.22
C THR A 199 16.43 26.40 1.72
N GLY A 200 17.11 25.60 2.54
CA GLY A 200 17.14 25.78 4.00
C GLY A 200 15.93 25.20 4.74
N VAL A 201 15.13 24.35 4.08
CA VAL A 201 14.05 23.58 4.72
C VAL A 201 14.55 22.15 4.96
N ASP A 202 14.22 21.61 6.14
CA ASP A 202 14.51 20.22 6.48
C ASP A 202 13.59 19.27 5.70
N VAL A 203 14.17 18.22 5.12
CA VAL A 203 13.43 17.21 4.34
C VAL A 203 13.43 15.90 5.10
N PHE A 204 12.23 15.42 5.40
CA PHE A 204 12.00 14.14 6.05
C PHE A 204 11.73 13.10 4.98
N VAL A 205 12.33 11.91 5.09
CA VAL A 205 12.24 10.86 4.08
C VAL A 205 11.88 9.55 4.74
N GLU A 206 10.88 8.87 4.20
CA GLU A 206 10.58 7.48 4.53
C GLU A 206 10.64 6.62 3.27
N GLU A 207 11.26 5.46 3.39
CA GLU A 207 11.40 4.48 2.32
C GLU A 207 10.92 3.11 2.81
N GLN A 208 10.09 2.44 2.03
CA GLN A 208 9.74 1.04 2.23
C GLN A 208 9.81 0.26 0.92
N ARG A 209 10.41 -0.94 0.99
CA ARG A 209 10.41 -1.90 -0.11
C ARG A 209 9.08 -2.67 -0.12
N ARG A 210 8.35 -2.59 -1.23
CA ARG A 210 7.04 -3.23 -1.40
C ARG A 210 6.94 -3.90 -2.75
N GLU A 211 6.03 -4.86 -2.86
CA GLU A 211 5.73 -5.48 -4.14
C GLU A 211 4.85 -4.57 -5.00
N ILE A 212 5.11 -4.55 -6.30
CA ILE A 212 4.38 -3.76 -7.29
C ILE A 212 4.05 -4.61 -8.52
N ILE A 213 2.86 -4.40 -9.07
CA ILE A 213 2.45 -4.90 -10.38
C ILE A 213 2.78 -3.83 -11.43
N ARG A 214 3.65 -4.21 -12.37
CA ARG A 214 4.07 -3.41 -13.53
C ARG A 214 2.98 -3.38 -14.59
N LEU A 215 3.05 -2.44 -15.53
CA LEU A 215 2.06 -2.31 -16.61
C LEU A 215 1.95 -3.56 -17.51
N ASP A 216 3.00 -4.36 -17.62
CA ASP A 216 3.03 -5.63 -18.34
C ASP A 216 2.43 -6.80 -17.54
N GLY A 217 1.98 -6.55 -16.31
CA GLY A 217 1.45 -7.55 -15.39
C GLY A 217 2.51 -8.30 -14.59
N LYS A 218 3.81 -8.01 -14.77
CA LYS A 218 4.88 -8.61 -13.97
C LYS A 218 4.84 -8.08 -12.54
N ARG A 219 5.07 -8.97 -11.58
CA ARG A 219 5.29 -8.63 -10.16
C ARG A 219 6.79 -8.49 -9.88
N GLU A 220 7.18 -7.43 -9.21
CA GLU A 220 8.54 -7.24 -8.69
C GLU A 220 8.53 -6.38 -7.44
N PHE A 221 9.66 -6.33 -6.72
CA PHE A 221 9.81 -5.43 -5.58
C PHE A 221 10.33 -4.07 -6.07
N ALA A 222 9.74 -3.00 -5.54
CA ALA A 222 10.18 -1.62 -5.73
C ALA A 222 10.31 -0.91 -4.38
N SER A 223 11.16 0.12 -4.32
CA SER A 223 11.22 1.03 -3.16
C SER A 223 10.27 2.20 -3.39
N LEU A 224 9.28 2.36 -2.52
CA LEU A 224 8.48 3.57 -2.43
C LEU A 224 9.17 4.51 -1.44
N VAL A 225 9.52 5.70 -1.91
CA VAL A 225 10.16 6.76 -1.14
C VAL A 225 9.21 7.95 -1.10
N VAL A 226 8.88 8.44 0.08
CA VAL A 226 8.07 9.65 0.28
C VAL A 226 8.91 10.66 1.04
N SER A 227 8.98 11.90 0.55
CA SER A 227 9.67 12.99 1.24
C SER A 227 8.71 14.12 1.57
N LEU A 228 8.83 14.70 2.76
CA LEU A 228 8.05 15.83 3.24
C LEU A 228 8.95 17.00 3.62
N TRP A 229 8.46 18.23 3.44
CA TRP A 229 9.11 19.47 3.84
C TRP A 229 8.09 20.60 4.06
#